data_AF-A0A833C9W1-F1
#
_entry.id   AF-A0A833C9W1-F1
#
_cell.length_a   1.000
_cell.length_b   1.000
_cell.length_c   1.000
_cell.angle_alpha   90.00
_cell.angle_beta   90.00
_cell.angle_gamma   90.00
#
_symmetry.space_group_name_H-M   'P 1'
#
loop_
_entity.id
_entity.type
_entity.pdbx_description
1 polymer ?
#
loop_
_entity_poly.entity_id
_entity_poly.type
_entity_poly.pdbx_seq_one_letter_code
_entity_poly.pdbx_strand_id
1 'polypeptide(L)'
;MKFTKKWKALALLTVAVGVLGIAGCGSDKVSDAAAGAGKAISWQGTYDGVTTDFKVTESPKRAVSMSQATTEMMLQLGLENKMVGTAFKEEEIYPPLQAQYDKVPVLAEKWPAYEVFMAAKPDFATGWPDSFSKRAIPAEKLISQKVNLWVPESMLSTKADLETNFNDMLMLGKIFGVEDKAEAWVKSQRDLLAGVQGKIKDLPRKRVFIYDSEDGQPFTAFEGYTTNILKLIGADNVMSGLGVDKTWAKGSWETVIAANPDYIIIADYGTSIRNDDDFQAKIQKLKSNPQLQDINAIKNNHFIRVKLSEITPGVRTVEALKRLAEEIHGITIQ
;
A
#
# COMPACT_ATOMS: atom_id res chain seq x y z
N MET A 1 33.56 98.47 -12.70
CA MET A 1 34.82 98.37 -11.92
C MET A 1 34.99 96.90 -11.52
N LYS A 2 35.81 96.14 -12.26
CA LYS A 2 36.03 94.70 -12.05
C LYS A 2 37.36 94.51 -11.33
N PHE A 3 37.37 93.84 -10.18
CA PHE A 3 38.58 93.42 -9.49
C PHE A 3 38.72 91.91 -9.50
N THR A 4 39.86 91.47 -10.02
CA THR A 4 40.37 90.11 -10.13
C THR A 4 41.18 89.72 -8.89
N LYS A 5 41.14 88.44 -8.50
CA LYS A 5 42.33 87.78 -7.93
C LYS A 5 42.30 86.27 -8.22
N LYS A 6 43.35 85.83 -8.93
CA LYS A 6 43.79 84.45 -9.21
C LYS A 6 44.49 83.90 -7.93
N TRP A 7 44.87 82.64 -7.70
CA TRP A 7 44.92 81.38 -8.44
C TRP A 7 45.36 80.25 -7.48
N LYS A 8 45.19 79.00 -7.94
CA LYS A 8 45.95 77.76 -7.67
C LYS A 8 45.54 76.78 -6.55
N ALA A 9 45.46 75.54 -7.01
CA ALA A 9 45.19 74.28 -6.36
C ALA A 9 46.39 73.73 -5.57
N LEU A 10 46.13 72.79 -4.65
CA LEU A 10 46.99 71.62 -4.41
C LEU A 10 46.22 70.49 -3.72
N ALA A 11 46.47 69.26 -4.17
CA ALA A 11 45.99 68.01 -3.59
C ALA A 11 46.89 67.55 -2.44
N LEU A 12 46.35 66.70 -1.54
CA LEU A 12 47.14 65.88 -0.62
C LEU A 12 46.43 64.56 -0.33
N LEU A 13 47.23 63.50 -0.37
CA LEU A 13 46.92 62.08 -0.24
C LEU A 13 47.74 61.57 0.96
N THR A 14 47.16 60.84 1.92
CA THR A 14 47.88 59.82 2.73
C THR A 14 46.93 58.96 3.55
N VAL A 15 47.29 57.67 3.62
CA VAL A 15 46.71 56.51 4.30
C VAL A 15 47.35 56.32 5.69
N ALA A 16 46.66 55.74 6.70
CA ALA A 16 47.12 54.60 7.52
C ALA A 16 46.43 54.41 8.92
N VAL A 17 45.91 53.19 9.13
CA VAL A 17 46.09 52.26 10.29
C VAL A 17 45.42 52.51 11.67
N GLY A 18 44.34 51.74 11.91
CA GLY A 18 44.06 50.77 13.00
C GLY A 18 44.43 50.98 14.48
N VAL A 19 43.42 50.82 15.38
CA VAL A 19 43.53 50.33 16.78
C VAL A 19 42.26 49.53 17.19
N LEU A 20 42.48 48.50 18.01
CA LEU A 20 41.61 47.46 18.55
C LEU A 20 40.56 47.89 19.62
N GLY A 21 39.40 47.21 19.60
CA GLY A 21 38.74 46.49 20.72
C GLY A 21 38.22 47.22 21.98
N ILE A 22 36.92 47.07 22.29
CA ILE A 22 36.35 46.31 23.44
C ILE A 22 34.80 46.38 23.45
N ALA A 23 34.22 45.19 23.72
CA ALA A 23 32.87 44.74 24.06
C ALA A 23 31.72 45.73 24.40
N GLY A 24 30.54 45.39 23.87
CA GLY A 24 29.22 45.72 24.43
C GLY A 24 28.16 44.68 23.98
N CYS A 25 27.67 43.88 24.93
CA CYS A 25 26.64 42.85 24.76
C CYS A 25 25.27 43.41 24.31
N GLY A 26 24.49 42.64 23.55
CA GLY A 26 23.08 42.98 23.33
C GLY A 26 22.30 42.10 22.34
N SER A 27 21.98 40.87 22.77
CA SER A 27 20.89 40.01 22.28
C SER A 27 20.79 39.70 20.78
N ASP A 28 21.28 38.50 20.42
CA ASP A 28 20.85 37.75 19.25
C ASP A 28 19.34 37.50 19.30
N LYS A 29 18.58 38.18 18.44
CA LYS A 29 17.27 37.68 18.03
C LYS A 29 17.48 36.67 16.92
N VAL A 30 17.68 35.42 17.34
CA VAL A 30 17.23 34.27 16.57
C VAL A 30 15.76 34.54 16.27
N SER A 31 15.44 34.84 15.00
CA SER A 31 14.06 34.78 14.58
C SER A 31 13.67 33.31 14.69
N ASP A 32 12.92 32.98 15.73
CA ASP A 32 12.08 31.80 15.73
C ASP A 32 11.24 31.88 14.46
N ALA A 33 11.67 31.14 13.43
CA ALA A 33 10.80 30.75 12.35
C ALA A 33 9.70 29.94 13.03
N ALA A 34 8.55 30.59 13.24
CA ALA A 34 7.33 29.92 13.61
C ALA A 34 7.16 28.76 12.62
N ALA A 35 7.33 27.54 13.14
CA ALA A 35 7.05 26.32 12.39
C ALA A 35 5.66 26.48 11.80
N GLY A 36 5.58 26.55 10.47
CA GLY A 36 4.32 26.75 9.78
C GLY A 36 3.35 25.67 10.23
N ALA A 37 2.17 26.09 10.71
CA ALA A 37 1.07 25.17 10.95
C ALA A 37 0.86 24.35 9.66
N GLY A 38 1.14 23.04 9.72
CA GLY A 38 0.98 22.15 8.58
C GLY A 38 -0.42 22.29 7.99
N LYS A 39 -0.52 22.28 6.66
CA LYS A 39 -1.81 22.33 5.97
C LYS A 39 -2.63 21.13 6.45
N ALA A 40 -3.85 21.38 6.91
CA ALA A 40 -4.77 20.31 7.33
C ALA A 40 -4.96 19.29 6.20
N ILE A 41 -4.88 18.00 6.55
CA ILE A 41 -5.18 16.89 5.65
C ILE A 41 -6.58 16.40 5.98
N SER A 42 -7.45 16.31 4.97
CA SER A 42 -8.84 15.92 5.11
C SER A 42 -9.21 14.85 4.09
N TRP A 43 -10.14 13.98 4.49
CA TRP A 43 -10.69 12.94 3.64
C TRP A 43 -12.10 12.57 4.11
N GLN A 44 -12.80 11.77 3.31
CA GLN A 44 -14.11 11.24 3.65
C GLN A 44 -14.05 9.73 3.81
N GLY A 45 -14.83 9.22 4.75
CA GLY A 45 -15.10 7.78 4.89
C GLY A 45 -16.60 7.55 5.00
N THR A 46 -17.11 6.55 4.29
CA THR A 46 -18.52 6.15 4.38
C THR A 46 -18.61 4.81 5.10
N TYR A 47 -19.31 4.79 6.24
CA TYR A 47 -19.50 3.61 7.07
C TYR A 47 -20.99 3.42 7.33
N ASP A 48 -21.53 2.23 7.07
CA ASP A 48 -22.96 1.92 7.19
C ASP A 48 -23.89 2.95 6.52
N GLY A 49 -23.47 3.47 5.36
CA GLY A 49 -24.21 4.48 4.59
C GLY A 49 -24.08 5.92 5.09
N VAL A 50 -23.28 6.17 6.13
CA VAL A 50 -23.03 7.49 6.69
C VAL A 50 -21.65 7.99 6.28
N THR A 51 -21.60 9.07 5.49
CA THR A 51 -20.34 9.75 5.14
C THR A 51 -19.91 10.68 6.27
N THR A 52 -18.66 10.53 6.70
CA THR A 52 -18.03 11.34 7.75
C THR A 52 -16.79 12.02 7.18
N ASP A 53 -16.65 13.32 7.42
CA ASP A 53 -15.43 14.08 7.13
C ASP A 53 -14.41 13.88 8.25
N PHE A 54 -13.20 13.48 7.89
CA PHE A 54 -12.07 13.35 8.79
C PHE A 54 -11.03 14.43 8.50
N LYS A 55 -10.27 14.80 9.53
CA LYS A 55 -9.23 15.83 9.43
C LYS A 55 -8.14 15.61 10.46
N VAL A 56 -6.89 15.73 10.01
CA VAL A 56 -5.72 15.86 10.87
C VAL A 56 -5.00 17.17 10.61
N THR A 57 -4.48 17.78 11.67
CA THR A 57 -3.63 18.98 11.62
C THR A 57 -2.20 18.68 12.06
N GLU A 58 -1.99 17.52 12.69
CA GLU A 58 -0.71 16.93 13.04
C GLU A 58 -0.77 15.44 12.70
N SER A 59 0.39 14.82 12.44
CA SER A 59 0.50 13.36 12.30
C SER A 59 -0.16 12.65 13.48
N PRO A 60 -0.99 11.62 13.24
CA PRO A 60 -1.46 10.73 14.30
C PRO A 60 -0.27 10.18 15.11
N LYS A 61 -0.49 9.99 16.41
CA LYS A 61 0.55 9.58 17.37
C LYS A 61 0.25 8.19 17.95
N ARG A 62 -0.98 7.70 17.80
CA ARG A 62 -1.49 6.46 18.40
C ARG A 62 -2.38 5.72 17.41
N ALA A 63 -1.78 5.26 16.32
CA ALA A 63 -2.48 4.53 15.28
C ALA A 63 -2.69 3.06 15.66
N VAL A 64 -3.85 2.52 15.32
CA VAL A 64 -4.12 1.07 15.33
C VAL A 64 -4.39 0.60 13.92
N SER A 65 -3.66 -0.42 13.47
CA SER A 65 -3.96 -1.11 12.22
C SER A 65 -4.75 -2.39 12.50
N MET A 66 -5.93 -2.52 11.90
CA MET A 66 -6.90 -3.59 12.13
C MET A 66 -6.78 -4.74 11.10
N SER A 67 -5.80 -4.67 10.21
CA SER A 67 -5.57 -5.66 9.15
C SER A 67 -4.08 -5.77 8.81
N GLN A 68 -3.64 -6.94 8.35
CA GLN A 68 -2.25 -7.14 7.94
C GLN A 68 -1.84 -6.21 6.79
N ALA A 69 -2.68 -6.06 5.76
CA ALA A 69 -2.36 -5.22 4.60
C ALA A 69 -2.02 -3.77 5.01
N THR A 70 -2.90 -3.11 5.78
CA THR A 70 -2.66 -1.75 6.27
C THR A 70 -1.53 -1.67 7.29
N THR A 71 -1.27 -2.76 8.04
CA THR A 71 -0.09 -2.84 8.91
C THR A 71 1.18 -2.75 8.08
N GLU A 72 1.30 -3.53 7.02
CA GLU A 72 2.47 -3.52 6.14
C GLU A 72 2.62 -2.19 5.39
N MET A 73 1.52 -1.56 4.97
CA MET A 73 1.54 -0.20 4.41
C MET A 73 2.14 0.82 5.40
N MET A 74 1.71 0.78 6.67
CA MET A 74 2.24 1.68 7.70
C MET A 74 3.72 1.40 8.00
N LEU A 75 4.11 0.13 8.13
CA LEU A 75 5.49 -0.26 8.40
C LEU A 75 6.43 0.10 7.23
N GLN A 76 5.96 -0.01 5.99
CA GLN A 76 6.71 0.38 4.79
C GLN A 76 7.06 1.88 4.78
N LEU A 77 6.21 2.72 5.38
CA LEU A 77 6.47 4.16 5.56
C LEU A 77 7.27 4.46 6.84
N GLY A 78 7.71 3.45 7.58
CA GLY A 78 8.47 3.57 8.83
C GLY A 78 7.66 4.25 9.94
N LEU A 79 6.38 3.86 10.06
CA LEU A 79 5.45 4.40 11.04
C LEU A 79 5.35 3.57 12.32
N GLU A 80 6.26 2.61 12.57
CA GLU A 80 6.15 1.71 13.72
C GLU A 80 6.06 2.47 15.06
N ASN A 81 6.74 3.62 15.18
CA ASN A 81 6.75 4.45 16.40
C ASN A 81 5.48 5.30 16.57
N LYS A 82 4.59 5.30 15.56
CA LYS A 82 3.27 5.94 15.61
C LYS A 82 2.16 4.92 15.86
N MET A 83 2.48 3.64 15.89
CA MET A 83 1.53 2.55 16.03
C MET A 83 1.48 2.07 17.48
N VAL A 84 0.28 2.02 18.05
CA VAL A 84 0.02 1.50 19.40
C VAL A 84 -0.66 0.13 19.37
N GLY A 85 -0.93 -0.40 18.18
CA GLY A 85 -1.55 -1.70 18.01
C GLY A 85 -1.62 -2.18 16.57
N THR A 86 -1.45 -3.49 16.40
CA THR A 86 -1.82 -4.24 15.20
C THR A 86 -2.84 -5.31 15.56
N ALA A 87 -3.60 -5.79 14.59
CA ALA A 87 -4.56 -6.86 14.75
C ALA A 87 -4.71 -7.64 13.45
N PHE A 88 -5.25 -8.86 13.56
CA PHE A 88 -5.62 -9.69 12.41
C PHE A 88 -4.45 -9.95 11.44
N LYS A 89 -3.39 -10.61 11.95
CA LYS A 89 -2.33 -11.17 11.11
C LYS A 89 -2.85 -12.44 10.43
N GLU A 90 -2.78 -12.49 9.10
CA GLU A 90 -3.36 -13.57 8.28
C GLU A 90 -2.29 -14.57 7.82
N GLU A 91 -1.07 -14.09 7.57
CA GLU A 91 0.08 -14.88 7.09
C GLU A 91 1.41 -14.31 7.65
N GLU A 92 2.55 -14.91 7.29
CA GLU A 92 3.87 -14.34 7.60
C GLU A 92 3.95 -12.87 7.13
N ILE A 93 4.53 -12.00 7.98
CA ILE A 93 4.75 -10.59 7.64
C ILE A 93 5.76 -10.53 6.50
N TYR A 94 5.60 -9.55 5.60
CA TYR A 94 6.53 -9.34 4.51
C TYR A 94 7.96 -9.24 5.06
N PRO A 95 8.91 -10.10 4.68
CA PRO A 95 10.18 -10.23 5.40
C PRO A 95 10.94 -8.92 5.65
N PRO A 96 10.99 -7.95 4.72
CA PRO A 96 11.62 -6.65 4.96
C PRO A 96 10.99 -5.80 6.08
N LEU A 97 9.77 -6.13 6.52
CA LEU A 97 8.98 -5.40 7.52
C LEU A 97 8.90 -6.12 8.87
N GLN A 98 9.43 -7.34 8.99
CA GLN A 98 9.31 -8.15 10.21
C GLN A 98 9.95 -7.44 11.42
N ALA A 99 11.12 -6.83 11.24
CA ALA A 99 11.83 -6.14 12.32
C ALA A 99 11.07 -4.90 12.84
N GLN A 100 10.30 -4.23 11.98
CA GLN A 100 9.44 -3.11 12.36
C GLN A 100 8.16 -3.61 13.01
N TYR A 101 7.58 -4.70 12.50
CA TYR A 101 6.41 -5.34 13.08
C TYR A 101 6.64 -5.77 14.54
N ASP A 102 7.81 -6.36 14.84
CA ASP A 102 8.17 -6.83 16.18
C ASP A 102 8.23 -5.72 17.24
N LYS A 103 8.27 -4.44 16.82
CA LYS A 103 8.25 -3.27 17.71
C LYS A 103 6.85 -2.80 18.06
N VAL A 104 5.81 -3.25 17.35
CA VAL A 104 4.44 -2.78 17.52
C VAL A 104 3.63 -3.80 18.31
N PRO A 105 2.88 -3.39 19.35
CA PRO A 105 2.03 -4.32 20.10
C PRO A 105 1.00 -5.02 19.22
N VAL A 106 0.78 -6.31 19.45
CA VAL A 106 -0.33 -7.07 18.86
C VAL A 106 -1.51 -7.04 19.83
N LEU A 107 -2.62 -6.43 19.41
CA LEU A 107 -3.82 -6.29 20.25
C LEU A 107 -4.67 -7.56 20.28
N ALA A 108 -4.70 -8.31 19.18
CA ALA A 108 -5.43 -9.56 19.04
C ALA A 108 -4.96 -10.36 17.82
N GLU A 109 -5.14 -11.69 17.87
CA GLU A 109 -4.90 -12.56 16.72
C GLU A 109 -5.90 -12.29 15.57
N LYS A 110 -7.14 -11.93 15.90
CA LYS A 110 -8.17 -11.42 14.98
C LYS A 110 -8.44 -9.94 15.29
N TRP A 111 -9.69 -9.48 15.20
CA TRP A 111 -10.05 -8.14 15.67
C TRP A 111 -10.15 -8.11 17.21
N PRO A 112 -9.62 -7.05 17.85
CA PRO A 112 -9.75 -6.87 19.30
C PRO A 112 -11.19 -6.52 19.70
N ALA A 113 -11.53 -6.80 20.96
CA ALA A 113 -12.72 -6.21 21.57
C ALA A 113 -12.58 -4.68 21.67
N TYR A 114 -13.71 -3.96 21.74
CA TYR A 114 -13.72 -2.49 21.85
C TYR A 114 -12.91 -1.99 23.05
N GLU A 115 -13.01 -2.67 24.19
CA GLU A 115 -12.30 -2.29 25.42
C GLU A 115 -10.78 -2.43 25.26
N VAL A 116 -10.32 -3.49 24.59
CA VAL A 116 -8.89 -3.70 24.28
C VAL A 116 -8.39 -2.62 23.32
N PHE A 117 -9.17 -2.30 22.28
CA PHE A 117 -8.86 -1.24 21.34
C PHE A 117 -8.76 0.13 22.04
N MET A 118 -9.74 0.49 22.89
CA MET A 118 -9.76 1.78 23.59
C MET A 118 -8.71 1.87 24.71
N ALA A 119 -8.30 0.76 25.32
CA ALA A 119 -7.20 0.74 26.29
C ALA A 119 -5.88 1.22 25.68
N ALA A 120 -5.67 1.00 24.38
CA ALA A 120 -4.53 1.53 23.63
C ALA A 120 -4.63 3.05 23.36
N LYS A 121 -5.75 3.71 23.70
CA LYS A 121 -6.02 5.14 23.50
C LYS A 121 -5.70 5.62 22.07
N PRO A 122 -6.30 5.02 21.03
CA PRO A 122 -5.96 5.37 19.65
C PRO A 122 -6.50 6.73 19.24
N ASP A 123 -5.79 7.41 18.34
CA ASP A 123 -6.24 8.65 17.67
C ASP A 123 -6.49 8.46 16.17
N PHE A 124 -6.09 7.31 15.63
CA PHE A 124 -6.27 6.92 14.24
C PHE A 124 -6.45 5.40 14.12
N ALA A 125 -7.28 4.94 13.19
CA ALA A 125 -7.38 3.54 12.84
C ALA A 125 -7.55 3.31 11.34
N THR A 126 -6.97 2.21 10.87
CA THR A 126 -7.05 1.78 9.46
C THR A 126 -7.18 0.26 9.36
N GLY A 127 -7.73 -0.23 8.25
CA GLY A 127 -7.94 -1.65 7.97
C GLY A 127 -8.85 -1.86 6.77
N TRP A 128 -9.16 -3.12 6.47
CA TRP A 128 -10.25 -3.47 5.56
C TRP A 128 -11.60 -2.93 6.08
N PRO A 129 -12.59 -2.63 5.20
CA PRO A 129 -13.90 -2.10 5.60
C PRO A 129 -14.57 -2.90 6.73
N ASP A 130 -14.48 -4.24 6.66
CA ASP A 130 -15.08 -5.14 7.64
C ASP A 130 -14.56 -4.94 9.08
N SER A 131 -13.34 -4.40 9.23
CA SER A 131 -12.74 -4.03 10.52
C SER A 131 -13.54 -2.98 11.28
N PHE A 132 -14.36 -2.21 10.55
CA PHE A 132 -15.20 -1.14 11.08
C PHE A 132 -16.70 -1.46 11.01
N SER A 133 -17.04 -2.74 10.81
CA SER A 133 -18.41 -3.24 10.77
C SER A 133 -18.83 -3.85 12.11
N LYS A 134 -20.08 -4.31 12.20
CA LYS A 134 -20.61 -5.08 13.35
C LYS A 134 -19.90 -6.42 13.58
N ARG A 135 -19.12 -6.92 12.62
CA ARG A 135 -18.29 -8.12 12.79
C ARG A 135 -17.05 -7.87 13.67
N ALA A 136 -16.67 -6.60 13.80
CA ALA A 136 -15.49 -6.13 14.51
C ALA A 136 -15.91 -4.99 15.46
N ILE A 137 -15.35 -3.79 15.28
CA ILE A 137 -15.74 -2.60 16.04
C ILE A 137 -16.47 -1.64 15.11
N PRO A 138 -17.78 -1.41 15.28
CA PRO A 138 -18.53 -0.46 14.44
C PRO A 138 -17.90 0.93 14.40
N ALA A 139 -17.78 1.49 13.19
CA ALA A 139 -17.16 2.79 12.94
C ALA A 139 -17.72 3.90 13.82
N GLU A 140 -19.05 3.93 14.03
CA GLU A 140 -19.71 4.96 14.82
C GLU A 140 -19.22 5.00 16.27
N LYS A 141 -18.86 3.84 16.84
CA LYS A 141 -18.29 3.77 18.20
C LYS A 141 -16.93 4.46 18.25
N LEU A 142 -16.08 4.23 17.26
CA LEU A 142 -14.74 4.82 17.20
C LEU A 142 -14.79 6.33 16.91
N ILE A 143 -15.65 6.73 15.97
CA ILE A 143 -15.87 8.15 15.63
C ILE A 143 -16.40 8.92 16.86
N SER A 144 -17.30 8.32 17.66
CA SER A 144 -17.78 8.94 18.91
C SER A 144 -16.66 9.23 19.93
N GLN A 145 -15.57 8.47 19.86
CA GLN A 145 -14.37 8.64 20.69
C GLN A 145 -13.30 9.52 20.01
N LYS A 146 -13.64 10.17 18.89
CA LYS A 146 -12.75 11.04 18.11
C LYS A 146 -11.55 10.31 17.49
N VAL A 147 -11.67 9.01 17.23
CA VAL A 147 -10.69 8.26 16.46
C VAL A 147 -10.90 8.56 14.97
N ASN A 148 -9.86 9.02 14.29
CA ASN A 148 -9.92 9.20 12.84
C ASN A 148 -9.85 7.85 12.13
N LEU A 149 -10.74 7.59 11.17
CA LEU A 149 -10.78 6.32 10.44
C LEU A 149 -10.37 6.54 8.98
N TRP A 150 -9.46 5.72 8.48
CA TRP A 150 -9.06 5.73 7.08
C TRP A 150 -9.01 4.31 6.52
N VAL A 151 -9.76 4.08 5.45
CA VAL A 151 -9.74 2.84 4.67
C VAL A 151 -9.13 3.16 3.31
N PRO A 152 -8.10 2.43 2.85
CA PRO A 152 -7.54 2.61 1.52
C PRO A 152 -8.62 2.50 0.42
N GLU A 153 -8.63 3.40 -0.56
CA GLU A 153 -9.59 3.37 -1.67
C GLU A 153 -9.47 2.10 -2.51
N SER A 154 -8.26 1.54 -2.59
CA SER A 154 -7.99 0.26 -3.24
C SER A 154 -8.71 -0.93 -2.59
N MET A 155 -9.22 -0.76 -1.37
CA MET A 155 -9.98 -1.76 -0.61
C MET A 155 -11.51 -1.55 -0.67
N LEU A 156 -12.00 -0.51 -1.36
CA LEU A 156 -13.41 -0.09 -1.30
C LEU A 156 -14.25 -0.51 -2.52
N SER A 157 -13.64 -0.75 -3.68
CA SER A 157 -14.42 -1.02 -4.90
C SER A 157 -13.71 -1.87 -5.94
N THR A 158 -14.50 -2.40 -6.88
CA THR A 158 -14.05 -3.12 -8.08
C THR A 158 -13.41 -2.21 -9.13
N LYS A 159 -13.31 -0.90 -8.88
CA LYS A 159 -12.54 0.03 -9.72
C LYS A 159 -11.06 0.09 -9.32
N ALA A 160 -10.71 -0.46 -8.16
CA ALA A 160 -9.35 -0.42 -7.63
C ALA A 160 -8.33 -1.04 -8.58
N ASP A 161 -7.20 -0.38 -8.72
CA ASP A 161 -6.02 -0.82 -9.46
C ASP A 161 -4.74 -0.44 -8.71
N LEU A 162 -3.58 -0.69 -9.33
CA LEU A 162 -2.28 -0.37 -8.72
C LEU A 162 -2.10 1.13 -8.47
N GLU A 163 -2.62 1.99 -9.35
CA GLU A 163 -2.57 3.45 -9.18
C GLU A 163 -3.39 3.90 -7.98
N THR A 164 -4.54 3.27 -7.75
CA THR A 164 -5.36 3.47 -6.56
C THR A 164 -4.56 3.16 -5.30
N ASN A 165 -3.85 2.02 -5.26
CA ASN A 165 -2.99 1.66 -4.12
C ASN A 165 -1.77 2.59 -3.96
N PHE A 166 -1.19 3.09 -5.05
CA PHE A 166 -0.17 4.14 -4.97
C PHE A 166 -0.71 5.43 -4.38
N ASN A 167 -1.91 5.85 -4.78
CA ASN A 167 -2.58 7.02 -4.21
C ASN A 167 -2.89 6.83 -2.73
N ASP A 168 -3.26 5.62 -2.31
CA ASP A 168 -3.45 5.28 -0.90
C ASP A 168 -2.16 5.43 -0.09
N MET A 169 -1.03 4.96 -0.62
CA MET A 169 0.28 5.12 0.03
C MET A 169 0.70 6.59 0.13
N LEU A 170 0.45 7.39 -0.92
CA LEU A 170 0.68 8.84 -0.89
C LEU A 170 -0.24 9.54 0.12
N MET A 171 -1.50 9.13 0.21
CA MET A 171 -2.44 9.68 1.17
C MET A 171 -2.05 9.34 2.61
N LEU A 172 -1.64 8.08 2.87
CA LEU A 172 -1.10 7.67 4.15
C LEU A 172 0.16 8.46 4.50
N GLY A 173 1.04 8.70 3.52
CA GLY A 173 2.19 9.58 3.67
C GLY A 173 1.81 11.00 4.13
N LYS A 174 0.81 11.60 3.48
CA LYS A 174 0.27 12.93 3.87
C LYS A 174 -0.34 12.93 5.27
N ILE A 175 -1.15 11.92 5.60
CA ILE A 175 -1.79 11.81 6.93
C ILE A 175 -0.72 11.79 8.04
N PHE A 176 0.41 11.12 7.82
CA PHE A 176 1.47 10.97 8.81
C PHE A 176 2.67 11.94 8.64
N GLY A 177 2.62 12.85 7.67
CA GLY A 177 3.70 13.81 7.41
C GLY A 177 5.01 13.16 6.98
N VAL A 178 4.94 12.10 6.16
CA VAL A 178 6.09 11.34 5.62
C VAL A 178 5.99 11.19 4.10
N GLU A 179 5.50 12.23 3.41
CA GLU A 179 5.30 12.27 1.96
C GLU A 179 6.53 11.82 1.18
N ASP A 180 7.73 12.31 1.54
CA ASP A 180 8.98 11.92 0.88
C ASP A 180 9.21 10.40 0.86
N LYS A 181 8.85 9.70 1.94
CA LYS A 181 8.97 8.23 2.01
C LYS A 181 7.95 7.55 1.11
N ALA A 182 6.72 8.05 1.09
CA ALA A 182 5.66 7.50 0.25
C ALA A 182 5.96 7.72 -1.24
N GLU A 183 6.42 8.92 -1.61
CA GLU A 183 6.82 9.25 -2.98
C GLU A 183 8.02 8.42 -3.43
N ALA A 184 9.03 8.25 -2.59
CA ALA A 184 10.19 7.41 -2.89
C ALA A 184 9.78 5.94 -3.12
N TRP A 185 8.91 5.40 -2.27
CA TRP A 185 8.39 4.04 -2.44
C TRP A 185 7.56 3.90 -3.72
N VAL A 186 6.61 4.81 -3.98
CA VAL A 186 5.81 4.75 -5.22
C VAL A 186 6.72 4.83 -6.45
N LYS A 187 7.75 5.69 -6.41
CA LYS A 187 8.72 5.79 -7.50
C LYS A 187 9.46 4.48 -7.72
N SER A 188 9.97 3.82 -6.67
CA SER A 188 10.67 2.54 -6.83
C SER A 188 9.74 1.46 -7.40
N GLN A 189 8.47 1.44 -6.98
CA GLN A 189 7.51 0.48 -7.51
C GLN A 189 7.21 0.72 -9.00
N ARG A 190 7.11 1.99 -9.42
CA ARG A 190 6.92 2.34 -10.84
C ARG A 190 8.13 1.95 -11.69
N ASP A 191 9.34 2.24 -11.21
CA ASP A 191 10.57 1.91 -11.91
C ASP A 191 10.71 0.40 -12.09
N LEU A 192 10.40 -0.39 -11.05
CA LEU A 192 10.39 -1.85 -11.10
C LEU A 192 9.36 -2.38 -12.11
N LEU A 193 8.12 -1.89 -12.04
CA LEU A 193 7.06 -2.30 -12.96
C LEU A 193 7.41 -1.95 -14.42
N ALA A 194 7.99 -0.78 -14.66
CA ALA A 194 8.42 -0.38 -16.01
C ALA A 194 9.49 -1.34 -16.56
N GLY A 195 10.42 -1.79 -15.70
CA GLY A 195 11.39 -2.83 -16.03
C GLY A 195 10.73 -4.15 -16.45
N VAL A 196 9.72 -4.60 -15.69
CA VAL A 196 8.91 -5.80 -15.99
C VAL A 196 8.23 -5.63 -17.36
N GLN A 197 7.50 -4.53 -17.54
CA GLN A 197 6.72 -4.26 -18.76
C GLN A 197 7.60 -4.14 -20.01
N GLY A 198 8.80 -3.57 -19.87
CA GLY A 198 9.78 -3.49 -20.96
C GLY A 198 10.23 -4.86 -21.48
N LYS A 199 10.25 -5.89 -20.62
CA LYS A 199 10.64 -7.27 -20.98
C LYS A 199 9.53 -8.08 -21.64
N ILE A 200 8.27 -7.76 -21.35
CA ILE A 200 7.10 -8.51 -21.85
C ILE A 200 6.38 -7.83 -23.01
N LYS A 201 6.77 -6.62 -23.41
CA LYS A 201 6.02 -5.78 -24.37
C LYS A 201 5.64 -6.47 -25.69
N ASP A 202 6.50 -7.36 -26.19
CA ASP A 202 6.33 -8.06 -27.47
C ASP A 202 5.89 -9.53 -27.28
N LEU A 203 5.66 -9.95 -26.04
CA LEU A 203 5.24 -11.31 -25.71
C LEU A 203 3.72 -11.43 -25.74
N PRO A 204 3.18 -12.61 -26.12
CA PRO A 204 1.76 -12.83 -26.12
C PRO A 204 1.21 -12.78 -24.69
N ARG A 205 0.04 -12.13 -24.54
CA ARG A 205 -0.73 -12.18 -23.28
C ARG A 205 -1.15 -13.62 -22.98
N LYS A 206 -1.34 -13.93 -21.70
CA LYS A 206 -1.73 -15.26 -21.21
C LYS A 206 -3.05 -15.19 -20.47
N ARG A 207 -3.91 -16.19 -20.68
CA ARG A 207 -5.18 -16.34 -19.97
C ARG A 207 -4.91 -17.00 -18.63
N VAL A 208 -5.35 -16.39 -17.53
CA VAL A 208 -5.13 -16.92 -16.19
C VAL A 208 -6.45 -17.11 -15.45
N PHE A 209 -6.51 -18.14 -14.62
CA PHE A 209 -7.60 -18.36 -13.67
C PHE A 209 -7.05 -18.29 -12.25
N ILE A 210 -7.69 -17.48 -11.39
CA ILE A 210 -7.29 -17.35 -9.99
C ILE A 210 -8.11 -18.33 -9.17
N TYR A 211 -7.47 -19.31 -8.56
CA TYR A 211 -8.09 -20.32 -7.72
C TYR A 211 -7.76 -20.05 -6.25
N ASP A 212 -8.74 -19.54 -5.52
CA ASP A 212 -8.60 -19.30 -4.08
C ASP A 212 -8.84 -20.58 -3.28
N SER A 213 -10.02 -21.17 -3.49
CA SER A 213 -10.54 -22.33 -2.78
C SER A 213 -11.72 -22.91 -3.56
N GLU A 214 -12.29 -24.01 -3.09
CA GLU A 214 -13.54 -24.54 -3.62
C GLU A 214 -14.44 -25.12 -2.52
N ASP A 215 -15.74 -25.03 -2.74
CA ASP A 215 -16.79 -25.72 -1.98
C ASP A 215 -17.90 -26.09 -2.96
N GLY A 216 -17.66 -27.19 -3.68
CA GLY A 216 -18.40 -27.62 -4.88
C GLY A 216 -18.13 -26.76 -6.12
N GLN A 217 -18.13 -25.44 -5.94
CA GLN A 217 -17.79 -24.43 -6.95
C GLN A 217 -16.48 -23.73 -6.59
N PRO A 218 -15.68 -23.29 -7.58
CA PRO A 218 -14.48 -22.52 -7.30
C PRO A 218 -14.84 -21.15 -6.72
N PHE A 219 -14.11 -20.72 -5.71
CA PHE A 219 -14.06 -19.33 -5.27
C PHE A 219 -12.91 -18.63 -6.01
N THR A 220 -13.20 -17.51 -6.66
CA THR A 220 -12.29 -16.88 -7.61
C THR A 220 -12.45 -15.36 -7.65
N ALA A 221 -11.44 -14.67 -8.17
CA ALA A 221 -11.48 -13.23 -8.42
C ALA A 221 -12.20 -12.92 -9.73
N PHE A 222 -13.04 -11.88 -9.76
CA PHE A 222 -13.74 -11.43 -10.98
C PHE A 222 -13.20 -10.06 -11.44
N GLU A 223 -13.60 -8.97 -10.80
CA GLU A 223 -13.19 -7.60 -11.14
C GLU A 223 -12.36 -6.95 -10.02
N GLY A 224 -11.84 -5.75 -10.27
CA GLY A 224 -11.08 -4.98 -9.29
C GLY A 224 -9.61 -5.35 -9.20
N TYR A 225 -9.04 -5.12 -8.01
CA TYR A 225 -7.59 -5.01 -7.82
C TYR A 225 -6.81 -6.18 -8.43
N THR A 226 -7.11 -7.43 -8.03
CA THR A 226 -6.44 -8.64 -8.54
C THR A 226 -6.43 -8.70 -10.07
N THR A 227 -7.59 -8.47 -10.70
CA THR A 227 -7.72 -8.49 -12.17
C THR A 227 -6.92 -7.36 -12.81
N ASN A 228 -6.99 -6.16 -12.23
CA ASN A 228 -6.35 -4.97 -12.80
C ASN A 228 -4.83 -5.03 -12.71
N ILE A 229 -4.26 -5.57 -11.62
CA ILE A 229 -2.81 -5.71 -11.47
C ILE A 229 -2.22 -6.79 -12.38
N LEU A 230 -2.93 -7.91 -12.59
CA LEU A 230 -2.45 -9.00 -13.45
C LEU A 230 -2.41 -8.58 -14.93
N LYS A 231 -3.35 -7.72 -15.36
CA LYS A 231 -3.36 -7.15 -16.70
C LYS A 231 -2.07 -6.37 -17.02
N LEU A 232 -1.42 -5.77 -16.02
CA LEU A 232 -0.17 -5.01 -16.16
C LEU A 232 1.00 -5.86 -16.62
N ILE A 233 0.96 -7.18 -16.33
CA ILE A 233 1.97 -8.15 -16.74
C ILE A 233 1.48 -9.07 -17.87
N GLY A 234 0.44 -8.66 -18.61
CA GLY A 234 -0.07 -9.48 -19.71
C GLY A 234 -0.80 -10.75 -19.27
N ALA A 235 -1.23 -10.85 -18.01
CA ALA A 235 -2.02 -11.95 -17.48
C ALA A 235 -3.51 -11.54 -17.40
N ASP A 236 -4.33 -12.09 -18.28
CA ASP A 236 -5.75 -11.76 -18.41
C ASP A 236 -6.61 -12.74 -17.61
N ASN A 237 -7.26 -12.26 -16.55
CA ASN A 237 -8.19 -13.06 -15.76
C ASN A 237 -9.40 -13.50 -16.61
N VAL A 238 -9.55 -14.81 -16.80
CA VAL A 238 -10.65 -15.39 -17.58
C VAL A 238 -12.05 -15.16 -16.97
N MET A 239 -12.12 -14.79 -15.69
CA MET A 239 -13.37 -14.50 -14.99
C MET A 239 -13.79 -13.02 -15.08
N SER A 240 -12.93 -12.14 -15.59
CA SER A 240 -13.25 -10.72 -15.83
C SER A 240 -14.08 -10.55 -17.11
N GLY A 241 -14.94 -9.53 -17.15
CA GLY A 241 -15.81 -9.22 -18.29
C GLY A 241 -17.09 -10.06 -18.36
N LEU A 242 -17.37 -10.86 -17.33
CA LEU A 242 -18.55 -11.75 -17.28
C LEU A 242 -19.80 -11.09 -16.68
N GLY A 243 -19.77 -9.78 -16.42
CA GLY A 243 -20.89 -9.04 -15.82
C GLY A 243 -21.05 -9.24 -14.31
N VAL A 244 -20.05 -9.81 -13.64
CA VAL A 244 -20.03 -10.01 -12.18
C VAL A 244 -19.22 -8.89 -11.53
N ASP A 245 -19.89 -7.83 -11.11
CA ASP A 245 -19.24 -6.68 -10.45
C ASP A 245 -18.93 -6.97 -8.97
N LYS A 246 -17.98 -7.89 -8.75
CA LYS A 246 -17.48 -8.29 -7.42
C LYS A 246 -15.97 -8.51 -7.49
N THR A 247 -15.29 -8.32 -6.37
CA THR A 247 -13.87 -8.68 -6.26
C THR A 247 -13.70 -10.19 -6.23
N TRP A 248 -14.38 -10.87 -5.30
CA TRP A 248 -14.35 -12.32 -5.14
C TRP A 248 -15.77 -12.90 -5.04
N ALA A 249 -16.02 -14.02 -5.71
CA ALA A 249 -17.28 -14.75 -5.63
C ALA A 249 -17.12 -16.22 -6.03
N LYS A 250 -18.18 -17.02 -5.84
CA LYS A 250 -18.27 -18.36 -6.43
C LYS A 250 -18.42 -18.22 -7.95
N GLY A 251 -17.57 -18.93 -8.70
CA GLY A 251 -17.69 -19.12 -10.15
C GLY A 251 -18.25 -20.50 -10.50
N SER A 252 -18.21 -20.88 -11.78
CA SER A 252 -18.60 -22.22 -12.24
C SER A 252 -17.48 -22.89 -13.00
N TRP A 253 -17.32 -24.21 -12.83
CA TRP A 253 -16.31 -24.98 -13.55
C TRP A 253 -16.55 -24.98 -15.06
N GLU A 254 -17.82 -24.94 -15.50
CA GLU A 254 -18.18 -24.84 -16.91
C GLU A 254 -17.63 -23.56 -17.54
N THR A 255 -17.68 -22.44 -16.81
CA THR A 255 -17.10 -21.16 -17.27
C THR A 255 -15.58 -21.28 -17.39
N VAL A 256 -14.91 -21.86 -16.39
CA VAL A 256 -13.46 -22.05 -16.40
C VAL A 256 -13.02 -22.98 -17.54
N ILE A 257 -13.76 -24.07 -17.79
CA ILE A 257 -13.52 -25.02 -18.88
C ILE A 257 -13.68 -24.32 -20.23
N ALA A 258 -14.80 -23.60 -20.43
CA ALA A 258 -15.06 -22.88 -21.67
C ALA A 258 -14.00 -21.80 -21.94
N ALA A 259 -13.50 -21.17 -20.89
CA ALA A 259 -12.46 -20.16 -20.99
C ALA A 259 -11.05 -20.74 -21.18
N ASN A 260 -10.81 -22.01 -20.83
CA ASN A 260 -9.55 -22.74 -21.06
C ASN A 260 -8.28 -21.91 -20.71
N PRO A 261 -8.04 -21.58 -19.43
CA PRO A 261 -6.89 -20.78 -19.02
C PRO A 261 -5.55 -21.47 -19.34
N ASP A 262 -4.54 -20.67 -19.65
CA ASP A 262 -3.16 -21.10 -19.87
C ASP A 262 -2.45 -21.40 -18.54
N TYR A 263 -2.76 -20.63 -17.49
CA TYR A 263 -2.21 -20.81 -16.13
C TYR A 263 -3.31 -20.77 -15.08
N ILE A 264 -3.12 -21.51 -13.98
CA ILE A 264 -3.93 -21.39 -12.77
C ILE A 264 -3.05 -20.79 -11.66
N ILE A 265 -3.42 -19.61 -11.18
CA ILE A 265 -2.78 -18.93 -10.06
C ILE A 265 -3.51 -19.36 -8.79
N ILE A 266 -2.82 -20.00 -7.86
CA ILE A 266 -3.39 -20.59 -6.65
C ILE A 266 -2.98 -19.76 -5.43
N ALA A 267 -3.96 -19.27 -4.68
CA ALA A 267 -3.71 -18.68 -3.37
C ALA A 267 -3.37 -19.79 -2.36
N ASP A 268 -2.25 -19.66 -1.67
CA ASP A 268 -1.77 -20.60 -0.66
C ASP A 268 -1.99 -20.04 0.75
N TYR A 269 -2.85 -20.70 1.54
CA TYR A 269 -3.19 -20.31 2.91
C TYR A 269 -2.32 -20.99 3.98
N GLY A 270 -1.26 -21.68 3.59
CA GLY A 270 -0.24 -22.14 4.51
C GLY A 270 0.38 -20.97 5.27
N THR A 271 0.62 -21.12 6.56
CA THR A 271 1.12 -20.03 7.40
C THR A 271 2.61 -19.76 7.23
N SER A 272 3.37 -20.70 6.65
CA SER A 272 4.79 -20.52 6.38
C SER A 272 5.11 -20.60 4.89
N ILE A 273 5.98 -19.72 4.39
CA ILE A 273 6.42 -19.77 3.00
C ILE A 273 7.22 -21.05 2.68
N ARG A 274 7.84 -21.67 3.70
CA ARG A 274 8.65 -22.89 3.58
C ARG A 274 7.84 -24.17 3.38
N ASN A 275 6.53 -24.08 3.54
CA ASN A 275 5.59 -25.18 3.34
C ASN A 275 4.63 -24.78 2.21
N ASP A 276 4.40 -25.67 1.26
CA ASP A 276 3.46 -25.48 0.14
C ASP A 276 2.37 -26.56 0.12
N ASP A 277 2.09 -27.21 1.25
CA ASP A 277 1.13 -28.32 1.35
C ASP A 277 -0.27 -27.91 0.88
N ASP A 278 -0.73 -26.69 1.21
CA ASP A 278 -2.02 -26.16 0.72
C ASP A 278 -2.01 -26.00 -0.81
N PHE A 279 -0.96 -25.41 -1.36
CA PHE A 279 -0.78 -25.28 -2.80
C PHE A 279 -0.77 -26.65 -3.51
N GLN A 280 0.01 -27.60 -2.99
CA GLN A 280 0.08 -28.96 -3.54
C GLN A 280 -1.26 -29.69 -3.42
N ALA A 281 -1.95 -29.59 -2.28
CA ALA A 281 -3.27 -30.19 -2.09
C ALA A 281 -4.29 -29.64 -3.10
N LYS A 282 -4.27 -28.32 -3.35
CA LYS A 282 -5.11 -27.67 -4.36
C LYS A 282 -4.77 -28.13 -5.78
N ILE A 283 -3.49 -28.27 -6.12
CA ILE A 283 -3.07 -28.87 -7.41
C ILE A 283 -3.63 -30.28 -7.55
N GLN A 284 -3.47 -31.13 -6.54
CA GLN A 284 -3.97 -32.51 -6.59
C GLN A 284 -5.48 -32.54 -6.73
N LYS A 285 -6.19 -31.64 -6.03
CA LYS A 285 -7.63 -31.51 -6.15
C LYS A 285 -8.07 -31.17 -7.58
N LEU A 286 -7.45 -30.16 -8.19
CA LEU A 286 -7.70 -29.76 -9.59
C LEU A 286 -7.40 -30.91 -10.56
N LYS A 287 -6.27 -31.60 -10.39
CA LYS A 287 -5.88 -32.76 -11.21
C LYS A 287 -6.77 -33.98 -11.00
N SER A 288 -7.40 -34.13 -9.84
CA SER A 288 -8.30 -35.24 -9.57
C SER A 288 -9.70 -35.05 -10.15
N ASN A 289 -10.05 -33.83 -10.58
CA ASN A 289 -11.37 -33.53 -11.14
C ASN A 289 -11.42 -33.94 -12.63
N PRO A 290 -12.21 -34.95 -13.02
CA PRO A 290 -12.27 -35.42 -14.41
C PRO A 290 -12.78 -34.37 -15.40
N GLN A 291 -13.59 -33.40 -14.95
CA GLN A 291 -14.15 -32.36 -15.81
C GLN A 291 -13.09 -31.35 -16.28
N LEU A 292 -11.96 -31.24 -15.58
CA LEU A 292 -10.97 -30.21 -15.80
C LEU A 292 -9.77 -30.68 -16.65
N GLN A 293 -9.71 -31.98 -17.01
CA GLN A 293 -8.52 -32.59 -17.60
C GLN A 293 -8.10 -31.99 -18.95
N ASP A 294 -9.05 -31.43 -19.71
CA ASP A 294 -8.78 -30.84 -21.02
C ASP A 294 -8.30 -29.37 -20.96
N ILE A 295 -8.35 -28.74 -19.77
CA ILE A 295 -7.85 -27.37 -19.57
C ILE A 295 -6.34 -27.33 -19.81
N ASN A 296 -5.88 -26.37 -20.59
CA ASN A 296 -4.48 -26.19 -20.95
C ASN A 296 -3.57 -26.11 -19.73
N ALA A 297 -3.93 -25.29 -18.72
CA ALA A 297 -3.16 -25.18 -17.50
C ALA A 297 -2.95 -26.52 -16.76
N ILE A 298 -3.95 -27.41 -16.78
CA ILE A 298 -3.88 -28.72 -16.10
C ILE A 298 -3.01 -29.69 -16.90
N LYS A 299 -3.23 -29.81 -18.21
CA LYS A 299 -2.42 -30.67 -19.11
C LYS A 299 -0.93 -30.32 -19.03
N ASN A 300 -0.62 -29.03 -18.94
CA ASN A 300 0.75 -28.53 -19.00
C ASN A 300 1.39 -28.30 -17.63
N ASN A 301 0.69 -28.62 -16.53
CA ASN A 301 1.15 -28.35 -15.15
C ASN A 301 1.51 -26.88 -14.89
N HIS A 302 0.74 -25.95 -15.46
CA HIS A 302 0.93 -24.51 -15.28
C HIS A 302 0.17 -23.99 -14.05
N PHE A 303 0.72 -24.33 -12.89
CA PHE A 303 0.23 -23.85 -11.59
C PHE A 303 1.22 -22.87 -10.99
N ILE A 304 0.74 -21.70 -10.60
CA ILE A 304 1.55 -20.64 -10.02
C ILE A 304 1.09 -20.40 -8.59
N ARG A 305 2.04 -20.32 -7.67
CA ARG A 305 1.77 -20.09 -6.24
C ARG A 305 1.80 -18.60 -5.92
N VAL A 306 0.79 -18.13 -5.20
CA VAL A 306 0.78 -16.78 -4.59
C VAL A 306 0.28 -16.84 -3.16
N LYS A 307 0.67 -15.85 -2.36
CA LYS A 307 -0.07 -15.48 -1.14
C LYS A 307 -1.18 -14.49 -1.49
N LEU A 308 -2.26 -14.47 -0.72
CA LEU A 308 -3.35 -13.52 -0.98
C LEU A 308 -2.87 -12.07 -0.85
N SER A 309 -1.97 -11.79 0.10
CA SER A 309 -1.31 -10.50 0.30
C SER A 309 -0.49 -9.99 -0.91
N GLU A 310 -0.13 -10.86 -1.85
CA GLU A 310 0.62 -10.48 -3.05
C GLU A 310 -0.28 -9.94 -4.17
N ILE A 311 -1.53 -10.40 -4.20
CA ILE A 311 -2.50 -10.08 -5.26
C ILE A 311 -3.67 -9.21 -4.78
N THR A 312 -3.62 -8.75 -3.54
CA THR A 312 -4.55 -7.78 -2.93
C THR A 312 -3.81 -6.48 -2.58
N PRO A 313 -4.52 -5.37 -2.28
CA PRO A 313 -3.88 -4.09 -1.97
C PRO A 313 -2.90 -4.17 -0.79
N GLY A 314 -1.81 -3.41 -0.90
CA GLY A 314 -0.71 -3.42 0.06
C GLY A 314 0.62 -3.05 -0.60
N VAL A 315 1.71 -3.58 -0.04
CA VAL A 315 3.08 -3.18 -0.44
C VAL A 315 3.83 -4.23 -1.25
N ARG A 316 3.25 -5.43 -1.42
CA ARG A 316 3.91 -6.58 -2.05
C ARG A 316 3.71 -6.68 -3.56
N THR A 317 2.73 -5.95 -4.10
CA THR A 317 2.18 -6.21 -5.44
C THR A 317 3.23 -6.21 -6.56
N VAL A 318 4.08 -5.19 -6.67
CA VAL A 318 5.00 -5.10 -7.82
C VAL A 318 6.10 -6.16 -7.77
N GLU A 319 6.60 -6.50 -6.57
CA GLU A 319 7.58 -7.58 -6.41
C GLU A 319 6.97 -8.93 -6.80
N ALA A 320 5.71 -9.17 -6.41
CA ALA A 320 4.98 -10.35 -6.85
C ALA A 320 4.75 -10.35 -8.37
N LEU A 321 4.36 -9.22 -8.96
CA LEU A 321 4.18 -9.10 -10.41
C LEU A 321 5.48 -9.37 -11.18
N LYS A 322 6.64 -8.99 -10.65
CA LYS A 322 7.95 -9.36 -11.23
C LYS A 322 8.08 -10.88 -11.31
N ARG A 323 7.92 -11.58 -10.18
CA ARG A 323 8.01 -13.05 -10.12
C ARG A 323 6.97 -13.72 -11.04
N LEU A 324 5.72 -13.26 -10.99
CA LEU A 324 4.64 -13.79 -11.81
C LEU A 324 4.92 -13.60 -13.31
N ALA A 325 5.50 -12.46 -13.71
CA ALA A 325 5.89 -12.25 -15.10
C ALA A 325 7.00 -13.21 -15.54
N GLU A 326 7.98 -13.48 -14.68
CA GLU A 326 9.04 -14.48 -14.94
C GLU A 326 8.45 -15.88 -15.13
N GLU A 327 7.53 -16.31 -14.25
CA GLU A 327 6.89 -17.64 -14.31
C GLU A 327 5.93 -17.80 -15.50
N ILE A 328 5.17 -16.74 -15.85
CA ILE A 328 4.15 -16.77 -16.92
C ILE A 328 4.78 -16.63 -18.31
N HIS A 329 5.80 -15.79 -18.44
CA HIS A 329 6.38 -15.44 -19.74
C HIS A 329 7.75 -16.06 -19.99
N GLY A 330 8.34 -16.75 -19.01
CA GLY A 330 9.65 -17.38 -19.13
C GLY A 330 10.79 -16.38 -19.31
N ILE A 331 10.63 -15.18 -18.73
CA ILE A 331 11.63 -14.10 -18.78
C ILE A 331 12.49 -14.07 -17.51
N THR A 332 13.57 -13.28 -17.52
CA THR A 332 14.35 -12.95 -16.34
C THR A 332 14.46 -11.44 -16.20
N ILE A 333 14.10 -10.93 -15.02
CA ILE A 333 14.14 -9.50 -14.70
C ILE A 333 15.27 -9.32 -13.69
N GLN A 334 16.25 -8.49 -14.05
CA GLN A 334 17.40 -8.17 -13.21
C GLN A 334 17.02 -7.31 -12.02
#